data_AF-A0A0P9SNK4-F1
#
_entry.id   AF-A0A0P9SNK4-F1
#
_cell.length_a   1.000
_cell.length_b   1.000
_cell.length_c   1.000
_cell.angle_alpha   90.00
_cell.angle_beta   90.00
_cell.angle_gamma   90.00
#
_symmetry.space_group_name_H-M   'P 1'
#
loop_
_entity.id
_entity.type
_entity.pdbx_description
1 polymer ?
#
loop_
_entity_poly.entity_id
_entity_poly.type
_entity_poly.pdbx_seq_one_letter_code
_entity_poly.pdbx_strand_id
1 'polypeptide(L)'
;MNVDGNGVTVLTILGNEYSVKAPAGEDLTLMKAAAMLNASLADTKRKYPTLIGDRLLVLAALNLCSQQIELEQLHKVELKRYREQVDATVDVIAKTISQS
;
A
#
# COMPACT_ATOMS: atom_id res chain seq x y z
N MET A 1 -14.27 -21.16 -2.36
CA MET A 1 -12.82 -20.91 -2.28
C MET A 1 -12.14 -22.23 -2.57
N ASN A 2 -11.62 -22.44 -3.78
CA ASN A 2 -10.81 -23.62 -4.11
C ASN A 2 -9.35 -23.19 -4.09
N VAL A 3 -8.62 -23.65 -3.09
CA VAL A 3 -7.17 -23.54 -3.06
C VAL A 3 -6.67 -24.86 -3.63
N ASP A 4 -6.35 -24.87 -4.92
CA ASP A 4 -5.70 -26.04 -5.51
C ASP A 4 -4.28 -26.11 -4.95
N GLY A 5 -3.85 -27.32 -4.56
CA GLY A 5 -2.63 -27.63 -3.81
C GLY A 5 -1.29 -27.26 -4.48
N ASN A 6 -1.29 -26.36 -5.45
CA ASN A 6 -0.13 -25.83 -6.17
C ASN A 6 0.17 -24.34 -5.85
N GLY A 7 -0.50 -23.76 -4.84
CA GLY A 7 -0.32 -22.36 -4.43
C GLY A 7 -0.87 -21.36 -5.45
N VAL A 8 -1.92 -21.74 -6.19
CA VAL A 8 -2.59 -20.85 -7.15
C VAL A 8 -3.86 -20.29 -6.49
N THR A 9 -3.89 -18.99 -6.33
CA THR A 9 -5.01 -18.24 -5.75
C THR A 9 -5.75 -17.52 -6.88
N VAL A 10 -7.03 -17.86 -7.04
CA VAL A 10 -7.90 -17.21 -8.03
C VAL A 10 -8.41 -15.89 -7.45
N LEU A 11 -8.13 -14.80 -8.14
CA LEU A 11 -8.53 -13.44 -7.78
C LEU A 11 -9.46 -12.88 -8.84
N THR A 12 -10.56 -12.27 -8.42
CA THR A 12 -11.42 -11.52 -9.33
C THR A 12 -10.99 -10.06 -9.39
N ILE A 13 -10.51 -9.62 -10.55
CA ILE A 13 -10.13 -8.23 -10.82
C ILE A 13 -10.94 -7.76 -12.03
N LEU A 14 -11.69 -6.65 -11.90
CA LEU A 14 -12.58 -6.14 -12.96
C LEU A 14 -13.66 -7.14 -13.45
N GLY A 15 -14.06 -8.11 -12.62
CA GLY A 15 -15.01 -9.16 -13.03
C GLY A 15 -14.38 -10.26 -13.88
N ASN A 16 -13.07 -10.21 -14.11
CA ASN A 16 -12.29 -11.29 -14.72
C ASN A 16 -11.59 -12.09 -13.63
N GLU A 17 -11.57 -13.42 -13.78
CA GLU A 17 -10.84 -14.31 -12.88
C GLU A 17 -9.39 -14.45 -13.34
N TYR A 18 -8.46 -14.10 -12.45
CA TYR A 18 -7.02 -14.24 -12.66
C TYR A 18 -6.48 -15.32 -11.71
N SER A 19 -5.83 -16.33 -12.28
CA SER A 19 -5.10 -17.33 -11.51
C SER A 19 -3.70 -16.81 -11.20
N VAL A 20 -3.45 -16.41 -9.96
CA VAL A 20 -2.17 -15.86 -9.52
C VAL A 20 -1.49 -16.86 -8.59
N LYS A 21 -0.22 -17.19 -8.86
CA LYS A 21 0.56 -18.03 -7.95
C LYS A 21 0.97 -17.21 -6.73
N ALA A 22 0.37 -17.49 -5.58
CA ALA A 22 0.72 -16.86 -4.32
C ALA A 22 1.84 -17.67 -3.64
N PRO A 23 2.92 -17.02 -3.15
CA PRO A 23 3.85 -17.67 -2.25
C PRO A 23 3.11 -18.19 -1.00
N ALA A 24 3.54 -19.34 -0.47
CA ALA A 24 2.91 -19.92 0.71
C ALA A 24 2.95 -18.93 1.89
N GLY A 25 1.78 -18.59 2.44
CA GLY A 25 1.64 -17.67 3.57
C GLY A 25 1.38 -16.21 3.20
N GLU A 26 1.40 -15.84 1.91
CA GLU A 26 1.09 -14.48 1.45
C GLU A 26 -0.37 -14.29 0.99
N ASP A 27 -1.22 -15.32 1.13
CA ASP A 27 -2.61 -15.29 0.66
C ASP A 27 -3.41 -14.10 1.19
N LEU A 28 -3.25 -13.78 2.48
CA LEU A 28 -3.93 -12.63 3.09
C LEU A 28 -3.43 -11.29 2.53
N THR A 29 -2.13 -11.18 2.27
CA THR A 29 -1.54 -9.96 1.68
C THR A 29 -2.01 -9.79 0.25
N LEU A 30 -2.04 -10.88 -0.52
CA LEU A 30 -2.54 -10.89 -1.88
C LEU A 30 -4.03 -10.53 -1.95
N MET A 31 -4.85 -11.06 -1.02
CA MET A 31 -6.26 -10.70 -0.90
C MET A 31 -6.45 -9.21 -0.59
N LYS A 32 -5.67 -8.66 0.35
CA LYS A 32 -5.71 -7.23 0.67
C LYS A 32 -5.30 -6.37 -0.54
N ALA A 33 -4.24 -6.77 -1.24
CA ALA A 33 -3.79 -6.08 -2.45
C ALA A 33 -4.87 -6.10 -3.55
N ALA A 34 -5.53 -7.24 -3.76
CA ALA A 34 -6.63 -7.37 -4.72
C ALA A 34 -7.83 -6.48 -4.33
N ALA A 35 -8.17 -6.40 -3.04
CA ALA A 35 -9.20 -5.51 -2.54
C ALA A 35 -8.86 -4.03 -2.77
N MET A 36 -7.61 -3.62 -2.50
CA MET A 36 -7.12 -2.26 -2.77
C MET A 36 -7.17 -1.92 -4.26
N LEU A 37 -6.77 -2.85 -5.12
CA LEU A 37 -6.83 -2.68 -6.56
C LEU A 37 -8.27 -2.51 -7.05
N ASN A 38 -9.19 -3.36 -6.59
CA ASN A 38 -10.61 -3.26 -6.94
C ASN A 38 -11.24 -1.93 -6.48
N ALA A 39 -10.88 -1.43 -5.30
CA ALA A 39 -11.32 -0.12 -4.83
C ALA A 39 -10.79 1.02 -5.73
N SER A 40 -9.49 1.02 -6.06
CA SER A 40 -8.87 2.00 -6.95
C SER A 40 -9.52 1.99 -8.35
N LEU A 41 -9.85 0.80 -8.87
CA LEU A 41 -10.55 0.63 -10.13
C LEU A 41 -11.97 1.20 -10.10
N ALA A 42 -12.73 0.95 -9.04
CA ALA A 42 -14.08 1.49 -8.87
C ALA A 42 -14.07 3.03 -8.84
N ASP A 43 -13.12 3.61 -8.10
CA ASP A 43 -12.94 5.06 -8.01
C ASP A 43 -12.50 5.66 -9.36
N THR A 44 -11.56 5.00 -10.03
CA THR A 44 -11.06 5.47 -11.34
C THR A 44 -12.17 5.38 -12.39
N LYS A 45 -12.99 4.32 -12.38
CA LYS A 45 -14.15 4.18 -13.29
C LYS A 45 -15.20 5.26 -13.04
N ARG A 46 -15.42 5.64 -11.77
CA ARG A 46 -16.34 6.73 -11.40
C ARG A 46 -15.82 8.09 -11.86
N LYS A 47 -14.53 8.36 -11.72
CA LYS A 47 -13.89 9.61 -12.15
C LYS A 47 -13.75 9.71 -13.66
N TYR A 48 -13.53 8.59 -14.33
CA TYR A 48 -13.27 8.50 -15.76
C TYR A 48 -14.15 7.42 -16.40
N PRO A 49 -15.46 7.68 -16.60
CA PRO A 49 -16.41 6.69 -17.08
C PRO A 49 -16.15 6.22 -18.53
N THR A 50 -15.35 6.97 -19.29
CA THR A 50 -14.96 6.63 -20.67
C THR A 50 -13.76 5.68 -20.75
N LEU A 51 -13.04 5.45 -19.63
CA LEU A 51 -11.92 4.52 -19.57
C LEU A 51 -12.44 3.11 -19.25
N ILE A 52 -12.08 2.14 -20.11
CA ILE A 52 -12.49 0.74 -20.00
C ILE A 52 -11.28 -0.19 -20.14
N GLY A 53 -11.41 -1.40 -19.59
CA GLY A 53 -10.42 -2.48 -19.71
C GLY A 53 -9.02 -2.07 -19.27
N ASP A 54 -8.03 -2.32 -20.14
CA ASP A 54 -6.61 -2.17 -19.83
C ASP A 54 -6.21 -0.75 -19.46
N ARG A 55 -6.81 0.27 -20.10
CA ARG A 55 -6.47 1.68 -19.82
C ARG A 55 -6.94 2.10 -18.43
N LEU A 56 -8.08 1.58 -18.00
CA LEU A 56 -8.59 1.77 -16.65
C LEU A 56 -7.67 1.07 -15.63
N LEU A 57 -7.23 -0.15 -15.95
CA LEU A 57 -6.32 -0.93 -15.10
C LEU A 57 -4.96 -0.23 -14.92
N VAL A 58 -4.36 0.23 -16.01
CA VAL A 58 -3.08 0.96 -15.98
C VAL A 58 -3.21 2.24 -15.15
N LEU A 59 -4.27 3.02 -15.34
CA LEU A 59 -4.47 4.25 -14.57
C LEU A 59 -4.69 3.97 -13.08
N ALA A 60 -5.47 2.94 -12.73
CA ALA A 60 -5.69 2.55 -11.35
C ALA A 60 -4.39 2.05 -10.67
N ALA A 61 -3.54 1.33 -11.40
CA ALA A 61 -2.23 0.90 -10.93
C ALA A 61 -1.29 2.10 -10.71
N LEU A 62 -1.21 3.02 -11.66
CA LEU A 62 -0.41 4.24 -11.55
C LEU A 62 -0.88 5.12 -10.38
N ASN A 63 -2.19 5.25 -10.18
CA ASN A 63 -2.75 5.97 -9.04
C ASN A 63 -2.36 5.33 -7.70
N LEU A 64 -2.37 4.00 -7.62
CA LEU A 64 -1.98 3.28 -6.41
C LEU A 64 -0.49 3.45 -6.11
N CYS A 65 0.37 3.39 -7.13
CA CYS A 65 1.80 3.68 -6.98
C CYS A 65 2.05 5.12 -6.55
N SER A 66 1.33 6.08 -7.14
CA SER A 66 1.41 7.49 -6.74
C SER A 66 1.06 7.67 -5.26
N GLN A 67 -0.01 7.02 -4.80
CA GLN A 67 -0.43 7.08 -3.40
C GLN A 67 0.60 6.45 -2.46
N GLN A 68 1.22 5.32 -2.86
CA GLN A 68 2.28 4.70 -2.07
C GLN A 68 3.50 5.61 -1.94
N ILE A 69 3.92 6.27 -3.02
CA ILE A 69 5.04 7.23 -3.00
C ILE A 69 4.73 8.39 -2.05
N GLU A 70 3.52 8.94 -2.09
CA GLU A 70 3.10 10.02 -1.19
C GLU A 70 3.11 9.57 0.28
N LEU A 71 2.56 8.39 0.58
CA LEU A 71 2.56 7.82 1.93
C LEU A 71 4.00 7.59 2.45
N GLU A 72 4.91 7.09 1.61
CA GLU A 72 6.31 6.93 1.98
C GLU A 72 6.99 8.26 2.28
N GLN A 73 6.70 9.31 1.51
CA GLN A 73 7.22 10.64 1.76
C GLN A 73 6.70 11.22 3.08
N LEU A 74 5.41 11.09 3.35
CA LEU A 74 4.80 11.53 4.60
C LEU A 74 5.40 10.79 5.80
N HIS A 75 5.54 9.47 5.73
CA HIS A 75 6.20 8.69 6.78
C HIS A 75 7.66 9.12 7.00
N LYS A 76 8.42 9.42 5.95
CA LYS A 76 9.81 9.92 6.09
C LYS A 76 9.86 11.26 6.81
N VAL A 77 8.94 12.17 6.51
CA VAL A 77 8.84 13.47 7.19
C VAL A 77 8.47 13.29 8.65
N GLU A 78 7.52 12.41 8.94
CA GLU A 78 7.08 12.15 10.31
C GLU A 78 8.18 11.52 11.17
N LEU A 79 8.90 10.52 10.62
CA LEU A 79 10.07 9.92 11.29
C LEU A 79 11.17 10.94 11.56
N LYS A 80 11.45 11.84 10.61
CA LYS A 80 12.43 12.91 10.82
C LYS A 80 12.01 13.82 11.99
N ARG A 81 10.73 14.19 12.04
CA ARG A 81 10.20 15.03 13.13
C ARG A 81 10.25 14.33 14.48
N TYR A 82 9.93 13.04 14.56
CA TYR A 82 10.06 12.28 15.81
C TYR A 82 11.52 12.17 16.25
N ARG A 83 12.44 11.93 15.29
CA ARG A 83 13.88 11.87 15.59
C ARG A 83 14.39 13.19 16.16
N GLU A 84 14.04 14.32 15.56
CA GLU A 84 14.41 15.65 16.07
C GLU A 84 13.88 15.91 17.49
N GLN A 85 12.67 15.47 17.81
CA GLN A 85 12.10 15.59 19.17
C GLN A 85 12.83 14.71 20.19
N VAL A 86 13.18 13.49 19.80
CA VAL A 86 13.94 12.58 20.66
C VAL A 86 15.33 13.15 20.94
N ASP A 87 16.04 13.60 19.89
CA ASP A 87 17.36 14.19 20.01
C ASP A 87 17.34 15.44 20.91
N ALA A 88 16.36 16.33 20.72
CA ALA A 88 16.19 17.51 21.58
C ALA A 88 15.91 17.14 23.05
N THR A 89 15.13 16.09 23.29
CA THR A 89 14.82 15.62 24.65
C THR A 89 16.06 15.00 25.31
N VAL A 90 16.83 14.21 24.57
CA VAL A 90 18.09 13.63 25.04
C VAL A 90 19.10 14.74 25.38
N ASP A 91 19.22 15.76 24.54
CA ASP A 91 20.10 16.91 24.79
C ASP A 91 19.73 17.67 26.07
N VAL A 92 18.43 17.85 26.33
CA VAL A 92 17.95 18.48 27.57
C VAL A 92 18.33 17.63 28.79
N ILE A 93 18.06 16.32 28.73
CA ILE A 93 18.42 15.39 29.82
C ILE A 93 19.93 15.41 30.07
N ALA A 94 20.74 15.33 29.02
CA ALA A 94 22.20 15.35 29.11
C ALA A 94 22.71 16.66 29.76
N LYS A 95 22.12 17.80 29.39
CA LYS A 95 22.43 19.10 30.03
C LYS A 95 22.03 19.12 31.50
N THR A 96 20.84 18.65 31.85
CA THR A 96 20.37 18.64 33.24
C THR A 96 21.24 17.74 34.13
N ILE A 97 21.62 16.56 33.63
CA ILE A 97 22.52 15.64 34.36
C ILE A 97 23.92 16.25 34.51
N SER A 98 24.44 16.94 33.50
CA SER A 98 25.78 17.58 33.57
C SER A 98 25.81 18.82 34.48
N GLN A 99 24.65 19.38 34.80
CA GLN A 99 24.48 20.55 35.67
C GLN A 99 24.10 20.18 37.11
N SER A 100 23.89 18.88 37.40
CA SER A 100 23.58 18.34 38.73
C SER A 100 24.83 17.72 39.35
#